data_AF-A0A945FLS4-F1
#
_entry.id   AF-A0A945FLS4-F1
#
_cell.length_a   1.000
_cell.length_b   1.000
_cell.length_c   1.000
_cell.angle_alpha   90.00
_cell.angle_beta   90.00
_cell.angle_gamma   90.00
#
_symmetry.space_group_name_H-M   'P 1'
#
loop_
_entity.id
_entity.type
_entity.pdbx_description
1 polymer ?
#
loop_
_entity_poly.entity_id
_entity_poly.type
_entity_poly.pdbx_seq_one_letter_code
_entity_poly.pdbx_strand_id
1 'polypeptide(L)'
;YLLVVGVDLEGFAPRFFERYLWNQESMFLSDTSQRQIVYLGKAPSGEASISPAGVKAKVLACKDADLPEVMAVLRALVKGKKIVADTICGIAVSDLQEVADQLKAAKYGVVTWAAGALNFDQAELTVQMLSEMVKDINTMDTRCSGFPLGGKEGDQTANQVCGWTSAYPARARFSSGFPEYDPFLYDSNVMLANGEADVLVWVQAFNVTSVPPVTELPTIVVARSGMVFDKQPDVFIPVGTPGIDHAGHAYRLDNVVAIRLKKLRESGLPSTADVLNAIEQAL
;
A
#
# COMPACT_ATOMS: atom_id res chain seq x y z
N TYR A 1 -10.87 -17.44 4.76
CA TYR A 1 -9.49 -17.80 4.36
C TYR A 1 -8.77 -16.52 3.98
N LEU A 2 -7.55 -16.28 4.46
CA LEU A 2 -6.76 -15.10 4.15
C LEU A 2 -5.45 -15.52 3.47
N LEU A 3 -5.21 -15.03 2.27
CA LEU A 3 -3.91 -15.10 1.60
C LEU A 3 -3.25 -13.71 1.67
N VAL A 4 -2.07 -13.64 2.28
CA VAL A 4 -1.23 -12.44 2.36
C VAL A 4 -0.09 -12.58 1.36
N VAL A 5 0.06 -11.60 0.46
CA VAL A 5 1.02 -11.69 -0.65
C VAL A 5 2.05 -10.56 -0.58
N GLY A 6 3.33 -10.93 -0.50
CA GLY A 6 4.47 -10.03 -0.67
C GLY A 6 4.65 -8.97 0.42
N VAL A 7 3.91 -9.04 1.53
CA VAL A 7 3.94 -8.05 2.60
C VAL A 7 4.02 -8.71 3.97
N ASP A 8 4.91 -8.21 4.81
CA ASP A 8 4.82 -8.42 6.25
C ASP A 8 3.66 -7.56 6.79
N LEU A 9 2.52 -8.22 7.03
CA LEU A 9 1.28 -7.54 7.35
C LEU A 9 1.30 -6.88 8.73
N GLU A 10 2.07 -7.42 9.68
CA GLU A 10 2.20 -6.84 11.02
C GLU A 10 3.09 -5.60 11.00
N GLY A 11 4.25 -5.66 10.34
CA GLY A 11 5.08 -4.47 10.11
C GLY A 11 4.36 -3.41 9.27
N PHE A 12 3.51 -3.81 8.32
CA PHE A 12 2.74 -2.86 7.52
C PHE A 12 1.55 -2.27 8.28
N ALA A 13 0.68 -3.09 8.87
CA ALA A 13 -0.53 -2.67 9.57
C ALA A 13 -0.61 -3.38 10.93
N PRO A 14 0.03 -2.86 11.98
CA PRO A 14 0.23 -3.58 13.25
C PRO A 14 -1.06 -4.07 13.93
N ARG A 15 -2.16 -3.35 13.73
CA ARG A 15 -3.48 -3.71 14.30
C ARG A 15 -4.40 -4.42 13.31
N PHE A 16 -3.89 -4.88 12.17
CA PHE A 16 -4.70 -5.53 11.15
C PHE A 16 -5.42 -6.76 11.72
N PHE A 17 -4.66 -7.67 12.33
CA PHE A 17 -5.21 -8.92 12.87
C PHE A 17 -6.24 -8.66 13.95
N GLU A 18 -5.93 -7.83 14.93
CA GLU A 18 -6.85 -7.40 16.00
C GLU A 18 -8.18 -6.86 15.43
N ARG A 19 -8.13 -6.00 14.42
CA ARG A 19 -9.31 -5.28 13.92
C ARG A 19 -10.12 -6.04 12.87
N TYR A 20 -9.47 -6.81 12.02
CA TYR A 20 -10.11 -7.41 10.84
C TYR A 20 -10.21 -8.93 10.89
N LEU A 21 -9.33 -9.62 11.63
CA LEU A 21 -9.24 -11.08 11.56
C LEU A 21 -9.56 -11.80 12.87
N TRP A 22 -9.10 -11.30 14.01
CA TRP A 22 -9.33 -11.86 15.35
C TRP A 22 -10.35 -11.04 16.15
N ASN A 23 -11.23 -10.36 15.44
CA ASN A 23 -12.32 -9.60 16.03
C ASN A 23 -13.30 -10.53 16.77
N GLN A 24 -13.83 -10.04 17.90
CA GLN A 24 -14.77 -10.81 18.74
C GLN A 24 -16.14 -10.98 18.08
N GLU A 25 -16.60 -9.96 17.35
CA GLU A 25 -17.92 -9.94 16.72
C GLU A 25 -17.82 -10.14 15.20
N SER A 26 -18.54 -11.12 14.64
CA SER A 26 -18.61 -11.34 13.20
C SER A 26 -20.05 -11.54 12.73
N MET A 27 -20.38 -11.01 11.55
CA MET A 27 -21.74 -11.08 11.00
C MET A 27 -22.18 -12.51 10.64
N PHE A 28 -21.24 -13.38 10.22
CA PHE A 28 -21.55 -14.70 9.65
C PHE A 28 -20.81 -15.86 10.30
N LEU A 29 -19.94 -15.60 11.28
CA LEU A 29 -19.13 -16.61 11.95
C LEU A 29 -19.37 -16.52 13.45
N SER A 30 -19.63 -17.68 14.07
CA SER A 30 -19.68 -17.81 15.53
C SER A 30 -18.30 -17.86 16.17
N ASP A 31 -17.28 -18.23 15.41
CA ASP A 31 -15.89 -18.33 15.85
C ASP A 31 -14.94 -17.80 14.76
N THR A 32 -14.20 -16.74 15.08
CA THR A 32 -13.22 -16.12 14.18
C THR A 32 -11.84 -16.76 14.29
N SER A 33 -11.57 -17.57 15.33
CA SER A 33 -10.28 -18.20 15.58
C SER A 33 -9.92 -19.31 14.59
N GLN A 34 -10.92 -19.83 13.86
CA GLN A 34 -10.76 -20.88 12.84
C GLN A 34 -10.34 -20.33 11.47
N ARG A 35 -10.17 -19.01 11.31
CA ARG A 35 -9.77 -18.44 10.02
C ARG A 35 -8.33 -18.84 9.71
N GLN A 36 -8.16 -19.51 8.57
CA GLN A 36 -6.85 -19.90 8.07
C GLN A 36 -6.14 -18.73 7.39
N ILE A 37 -4.82 -18.65 7.59
CA ILE A 37 -3.94 -17.65 6.99
C ILE A 37 -2.80 -18.36 6.28
N VAL A 38 -2.50 -17.91 5.06
CA VAL A 38 -1.28 -18.26 4.34
C VAL A 38 -0.54 -16.98 3.95
N TYR A 39 0.76 -16.93 4.23
CA TYR A 39 1.68 -15.94 3.69
C TYR A 39 2.40 -16.51 2.47
N LEU A 40 2.46 -15.73 1.41
CA LEU A 40 3.18 -16.05 0.19
C LEU A 40 4.18 -14.92 -0.12
N GLY A 41 5.47 -15.22 -0.16
CA GLY A 41 6.55 -14.23 -0.25
C GLY A 41 7.15 -13.87 1.11
N LYS A 42 6.76 -12.73 1.70
CA LYS A 42 7.32 -12.27 2.99
C LYS A 42 6.68 -12.97 4.17
N ALA A 43 7.52 -13.43 5.10
CA ALA A 43 7.07 -13.95 6.39
C ALA A 43 6.62 -12.81 7.33
N PRO A 44 5.69 -13.07 8.28
CA PRO A 44 5.36 -12.10 9.31
C PRO A 44 6.57 -11.80 10.21
N SER A 45 6.75 -10.54 10.61
CA SER A 45 7.82 -10.14 11.54
C SER A 45 7.56 -10.53 12.99
N GLY A 46 6.31 -10.84 13.32
CA GLY A 46 5.86 -11.13 14.67
C GLY A 46 4.81 -12.23 14.74
N GLU A 47 4.08 -12.25 15.84
CA GLU A 47 3.14 -13.32 16.19
C GLU A 47 1.68 -12.90 16.07
N ALA A 48 1.36 -11.70 15.55
CA ALA A 48 -0.02 -11.23 15.46
C ALA A 48 -0.91 -12.10 14.55
N SER A 49 -0.28 -12.85 13.64
CA SER A 49 -0.96 -13.82 12.77
C SER A 49 -1.26 -15.17 13.41
N ILE A 50 -0.76 -15.44 14.63
CA ILE A 50 -1.14 -16.64 15.38
C ILE A 50 -2.61 -16.51 15.80
N SER A 51 -3.42 -17.51 15.47
CA SER A 51 -4.83 -17.47 15.82
C SER A 51 -5.04 -17.54 17.35
N PRO A 52 -6.19 -17.10 17.88
CA PRO A 52 -6.54 -17.30 19.29
C PRO A 52 -6.50 -18.76 19.75
N ALA A 53 -6.58 -19.71 18.82
CA ALA A 53 -6.44 -21.15 19.08
C ALA A 53 -4.98 -21.65 19.03
N GLY A 54 -4.00 -20.76 18.86
CA GLY A 54 -2.57 -21.10 18.82
C GLY A 54 -2.06 -21.59 17.45
N VAL A 55 -2.88 -21.50 16.40
CA VAL A 55 -2.50 -21.96 15.06
C VAL A 55 -1.65 -20.90 14.36
N LYS A 56 -0.43 -21.27 13.97
CA LYS A 56 0.46 -20.40 13.19
C LYS A 56 0.00 -20.33 11.73
N ALA A 57 0.19 -19.17 11.10
CA ALA A 57 -0.02 -19.04 9.66
C ALA A 57 0.94 -19.94 8.87
N LYS A 58 0.46 -20.55 7.78
CA LYS A 58 1.35 -21.24 6.83
C LYS A 58 2.18 -20.18 6.10
N VAL A 59 3.49 -20.39 5.99
CA VAL A 59 4.40 -19.45 5.31
C VAL A 59 5.07 -20.17 4.14
N LEU A 60 4.82 -19.66 2.95
CA LEU A 60 5.46 -20.08 1.70
C LEU A 60 6.38 -18.93 1.24
N ALA A 61 7.61 -18.93 1.75
CA ALA A 61 8.54 -17.83 1.52
C ALA A 61 9.23 -17.94 0.16
N CYS A 62 9.38 -16.80 -0.53
CA CYS A 62 10.22 -16.65 -1.71
C CYS A 62 10.81 -15.23 -1.73
N LYS A 63 11.76 -14.97 -2.64
CA LYS A 63 12.31 -13.61 -2.81
C LYS A 63 11.28 -12.71 -3.46
N ASP A 64 11.39 -11.40 -3.23
CA ASP A 64 10.52 -10.40 -3.85
C ASP A 64 10.53 -10.50 -5.39
N ALA A 65 11.71 -10.68 -5.99
CA ALA A 65 11.87 -10.84 -7.44
C ALA A 65 11.25 -12.15 -8.00
N ASP A 66 11.03 -13.15 -7.16
CA ASP A 66 10.46 -14.45 -7.55
C ASP A 66 8.92 -14.45 -7.43
N LEU A 67 8.35 -13.51 -6.69
CA LEU A 67 6.92 -13.44 -6.41
C LEU A 67 6.03 -13.39 -7.68
N PRO A 68 6.40 -12.68 -8.77
CA PRO A 68 5.62 -12.70 -10.01
C PRO A 68 5.44 -14.12 -10.59
N GLU A 69 6.51 -14.94 -10.60
CA GLU A 69 6.48 -16.30 -11.12
C GLU A 69 5.64 -17.22 -10.22
N VAL A 70 5.83 -17.12 -8.90
CA VAL A 70 5.04 -17.87 -7.92
C VAL A 70 3.55 -17.55 -8.07
N MET A 71 3.19 -16.29 -8.24
CA MET A 71 1.80 -15.87 -8.46
C MET A 71 1.23 -16.38 -9.78
N ALA A 72 2.06 -16.45 -10.84
CA ALA A 72 1.62 -16.98 -12.14
C ALA A 72 1.26 -18.45 -12.04
N VAL A 73 2.09 -19.23 -11.31
CA VAL A 73 1.86 -20.64 -11.04
C VAL A 73 0.61 -20.83 -10.16
N LEU A 74 0.47 -20.06 -9.07
CA LEU A 74 -0.72 -20.14 -8.22
C LEU A 74 -2.01 -19.85 -9.00
N ARG A 75 -2.03 -18.79 -9.81
CA ARG A 75 -3.19 -18.46 -10.65
C ARG A 75 -3.48 -19.57 -11.68
N ALA A 76 -2.45 -20.18 -12.26
CA ALA A 76 -2.61 -21.31 -13.18
C ALA A 76 -3.23 -22.53 -12.47
N LEU A 77 -2.81 -22.85 -11.25
CA LEU A 77 -3.36 -23.93 -10.42
C LEU A 77 -4.81 -23.66 -10.01
N VAL A 78 -5.14 -22.41 -9.66
CA VAL A 78 -6.53 -21.96 -9.43
C VAL A 78 -7.40 -22.27 -10.66
N LYS A 79 -6.88 -22.02 -11.87
CA LYS A 79 -7.56 -22.32 -13.14
C LYS A 79 -7.48 -23.80 -13.56
N GLY A 80 -7.01 -24.70 -12.69
CA GLY A 80 -6.90 -26.12 -12.95
C GLY A 80 -5.90 -26.48 -14.04
N LYS A 81 -4.91 -25.61 -14.31
CA LYS A 81 -3.85 -25.91 -15.28
C LYS A 81 -2.80 -26.82 -14.66
N LYS A 82 -2.35 -27.80 -15.44
CA LYS A 82 -1.26 -28.69 -15.04
C LYS A 82 0.07 -27.93 -15.07
N ILE A 83 0.81 -28.01 -13.98
CA ILE A 83 2.18 -27.50 -13.87
C ILE A 83 3.13 -28.69 -13.95
N VAL A 84 4.16 -28.59 -14.81
CA VAL A 84 5.17 -29.64 -15.01
C VAL A 84 6.46 -29.22 -14.33
N ALA A 85 6.40 -29.09 -13.01
CA ALA A 85 7.52 -28.80 -12.14
C ALA A 85 7.18 -29.30 -10.72
N ASP A 86 8.18 -29.75 -9.97
CA ASP A 86 7.99 -30.15 -8.57
C ASP A 86 8.09 -28.95 -7.63
N THR A 87 8.93 -27.97 -7.99
CA THR A 87 9.19 -26.75 -7.21
C THR A 87 9.30 -25.53 -8.12
N ILE A 88 8.92 -24.36 -7.60
CA ILE A 88 9.04 -23.05 -8.25
C ILE A 88 9.55 -22.07 -7.20
N CYS A 89 10.67 -21.40 -7.49
CA CYS A 89 11.27 -20.39 -6.60
C CYS A 89 11.45 -20.85 -5.14
N GLY A 90 11.76 -22.14 -4.94
CA GLY A 90 11.94 -22.74 -3.61
C GLY A 90 10.64 -23.20 -2.91
N ILE A 91 9.48 -23.04 -3.54
CA ILE A 91 8.18 -23.50 -3.03
C ILE A 91 7.74 -24.75 -3.79
N ALA A 92 7.28 -25.80 -3.09
CA ALA A 92 6.74 -26.98 -3.74
C ALA A 92 5.43 -26.66 -4.47
N VAL A 93 5.27 -27.17 -5.70
CA VAL A 93 4.02 -26.97 -6.47
C VAL A 93 2.82 -27.60 -5.74
N SER A 94 3.03 -28.66 -4.97
CA SER A 94 2.00 -29.25 -4.10
C SER A 94 1.52 -28.27 -3.03
N ASP A 95 2.41 -27.47 -2.44
CA ASP A 95 2.03 -26.46 -1.45
C ASP A 95 1.19 -25.34 -2.08
N LEU A 96 1.53 -24.91 -3.30
CA LEU A 96 0.74 -23.94 -4.05
C LEU A 96 -0.61 -24.52 -4.50
N GLN A 97 -0.65 -25.81 -4.82
CA GLN A 97 -1.90 -26.52 -5.13
C GLN A 97 -2.83 -26.52 -3.92
N GLU A 98 -2.32 -26.77 -2.72
CA GLU A 98 -3.11 -26.65 -1.48
C GLU A 98 -3.69 -25.25 -1.30
N VAL A 99 -2.91 -24.19 -1.55
CA VAL A 99 -3.39 -22.81 -1.48
C VAL A 99 -4.50 -22.56 -2.50
N ALA A 100 -4.33 -23.02 -3.74
CA ALA A 100 -5.34 -22.92 -4.78
C ALA A 100 -6.64 -23.64 -4.39
N ASP A 101 -6.54 -24.84 -3.83
CA ASP A 101 -7.70 -25.62 -3.39
C ASP A 101 -8.39 -25.00 -2.19
N GLN A 102 -7.64 -24.46 -1.22
CA GLN A 102 -8.20 -23.72 -0.09
C GLN A 102 -8.92 -22.44 -0.51
N LEU A 103 -8.38 -21.70 -1.49
CA LEU A 103 -9.03 -20.52 -2.06
C LEU A 103 -10.38 -20.88 -2.72
N LYS A 104 -10.41 -21.96 -3.52
CA LYS A 104 -11.63 -22.44 -4.18
C LYS A 104 -12.67 -22.98 -3.18
N ALA A 105 -12.22 -23.65 -2.12
CA ALA A 105 -13.09 -24.25 -1.11
C ALA A 105 -13.56 -23.26 -0.02
N ALA A 106 -12.95 -22.08 0.07
CA ALA A 106 -13.33 -21.09 1.08
C ALA A 106 -14.77 -20.62 0.89
N LYS A 107 -15.51 -20.41 1.98
CA LYS A 107 -16.82 -19.70 1.92
C LYS A 107 -16.64 -18.21 1.57
N TYR A 108 -15.55 -17.63 2.05
CA TYR A 108 -15.12 -16.27 1.76
C TYR A 108 -13.59 -16.20 1.84
N GLY A 109 -12.96 -16.02 0.69
CA GLY A 109 -11.52 -15.81 0.54
C GLY A 109 -11.18 -14.31 0.51
N VAL A 110 -10.07 -13.92 1.13
CA VAL A 110 -9.50 -12.58 0.98
C VAL A 110 -8.06 -12.73 0.54
N VAL A 111 -7.68 -12.03 -0.53
CA VAL A 111 -6.30 -11.90 -0.98
C VAL A 111 -5.86 -10.47 -0.67
N THR A 112 -4.84 -10.29 0.17
CA THR A 112 -4.37 -8.98 0.59
C THR A 112 -2.90 -8.76 0.23
N TRP A 113 -2.57 -7.55 -0.16
CA TRP A 113 -1.23 -7.10 -0.54
C TRP A 113 -1.10 -5.61 -0.25
N ALA A 114 0.13 -5.11 -0.10
CA ALA A 114 0.39 -3.68 -0.06
C ALA A 114 1.28 -3.31 -1.25
N ALA A 115 0.76 -2.52 -2.20
CA ALA A 115 1.50 -2.18 -3.42
C ALA A 115 2.85 -1.50 -3.10
N GLY A 116 2.87 -0.58 -2.12
CA GLY A 116 4.11 0.06 -1.67
C GLY A 116 5.12 -0.86 -0.97
N ALA A 117 4.76 -2.12 -0.67
CA ALA A 117 5.69 -3.12 -0.13
C ALA A 117 6.28 -4.05 -1.21
N LEU A 118 5.74 -4.01 -2.43
CA LEU A 118 6.20 -4.79 -3.58
C LEU A 118 7.33 -4.03 -4.28
N ASN A 119 8.53 -4.14 -3.73
CA ASN A 119 9.71 -3.40 -4.21
C ASN A 119 10.52 -4.21 -5.23
N PHE A 120 9.96 -4.37 -6.43
CA PHE A 120 10.60 -5.02 -7.56
C PHE A 120 10.03 -4.47 -8.87
N ASP A 121 10.77 -4.64 -9.96
CA ASP A 121 10.38 -4.10 -11.26
C ASP A 121 9.04 -4.66 -11.73
N GLN A 122 8.21 -3.77 -12.30
CA GLN A 122 6.90 -4.11 -12.88
C GLN A 122 5.93 -4.77 -11.87
N ALA A 123 6.02 -4.40 -10.58
CA ALA A 123 5.16 -4.92 -9.52
C ALA A 123 3.66 -4.74 -9.78
N GLU A 124 3.27 -3.75 -10.59
CA GLU A 124 1.91 -3.54 -11.06
C GLU A 124 1.35 -4.76 -11.83
N LEU A 125 2.18 -5.52 -12.53
CA LEU A 125 1.78 -6.75 -13.21
C LEU A 125 1.43 -7.86 -12.21
N THR A 126 2.15 -7.95 -11.09
CA THR A 126 1.79 -8.86 -9.98
C THR A 126 0.46 -8.44 -9.35
N VAL A 127 0.22 -7.13 -9.15
CA VAL A 127 -1.06 -6.61 -8.65
C VAL A 127 -2.21 -6.91 -9.63
N GLN A 128 -1.98 -6.75 -10.93
CA GLN A 128 -2.94 -7.14 -11.96
C GLN A 128 -3.24 -8.64 -11.86
N MET A 129 -2.22 -9.47 -11.73
CA MET A 129 -2.36 -10.92 -11.63
C MET A 129 -3.14 -11.36 -10.39
N LEU A 130 -2.90 -10.72 -9.24
CA LEU A 130 -3.68 -10.92 -8.02
C LEU A 130 -5.16 -10.58 -8.23
N SER A 131 -5.42 -9.42 -8.82
CA SER A 131 -6.78 -8.95 -9.11
C SER A 131 -7.51 -9.88 -10.07
N GLU A 132 -6.82 -10.33 -11.11
CA GLU A 132 -7.35 -11.27 -12.09
C GLU A 132 -7.58 -12.67 -11.50
N MET A 133 -6.71 -13.15 -10.60
CA MET A 133 -6.92 -14.40 -9.87
C MET A 133 -8.17 -14.31 -8.98
N VAL A 134 -8.38 -13.18 -8.30
CA VAL A 134 -9.61 -12.95 -7.51
C VAL A 134 -10.84 -13.00 -8.41
N LYS A 135 -10.80 -12.40 -9.61
CA LYS A 135 -11.89 -12.50 -10.60
C LYS A 135 -12.12 -13.95 -11.03
N ASP A 136 -11.06 -14.67 -11.37
CA ASP A 136 -11.13 -16.09 -11.76
C ASP A 136 -11.84 -16.92 -10.67
N ILE A 137 -11.46 -16.77 -9.40
CA ILE A 137 -12.07 -17.50 -8.26
C ILE A 137 -13.57 -17.19 -8.13
N ASN A 138 -13.99 -15.95 -8.36
CA ASN A 138 -15.41 -15.58 -8.25
C ASN A 138 -16.31 -16.21 -9.32
N THR A 139 -15.73 -16.85 -10.35
CA THR A 139 -16.46 -17.66 -11.34
C THR A 139 -16.70 -19.11 -10.89
N MET A 140 -16.09 -19.54 -9.78
CA MET A 140 -16.03 -20.95 -9.33
C MET A 140 -17.01 -21.25 -8.18
N ASP A 141 -18.19 -20.63 -8.19
CA ASP A 141 -19.24 -20.78 -7.15
C ASP A 141 -18.76 -20.51 -5.70
N THR A 142 -17.76 -19.65 -5.56
CA THR A 142 -17.28 -19.14 -4.27
C THR A 142 -17.11 -17.62 -4.34
N ARG A 143 -16.86 -17.00 -3.18
CA ARG A 143 -16.60 -15.57 -3.05
C ARG A 143 -15.19 -15.30 -2.59
N CYS A 144 -14.50 -14.47 -3.36
CA CYS A 144 -13.17 -13.99 -3.03
C CYS A 144 -13.10 -12.48 -3.22
N SER A 145 -12.39 -11.77 -2.34
CA SER A 145 -12.17 -10.33 -2.47
C SER A 145 -10.68 -10.01 -2.46
N GLY A 146 -10.30 -9.01 -3.25
CA GLY A 146 -9.00 -8.35 -3.11
C GLY A 146 -9.09 -7.29 -2.04
N PHE A 147 -8.13 -7.27 -1.12
CA PHE A 147 -7.99 -6.22 -0.11
C PHE A 147 -6.62 -5.55 -0.25
N PRO A 148 -6.46 -4.63 -1.22
CA PRO A 148 -5.24 -3.83 -1.33
C PRO A 148 -5.12 -2.92 -0.11
N LEU A 149 -3.92 -2.89 0.46
CA LEU A 149 -3.60 -2.10 1.64
C LEU A 149 -2.79 -0.87 1.21
N GLY A 150 -3.20 0.30 1.71
CA GLY A 150 -2.47 1.56 1.59
C GLY A 150 -2.82 2.51 2.72
N GLY A 151 -2.87 3.79 2.45
CA GLY A 151 -3.36 4.83 3.36
C GLY A 151 -2.31 5.36 4.33
N LYS A 152 -1.07 4.85 4.26
CA LYS A 152 0.03 5.34 5.09
C LYS A 152 0.47 6.71 4.60
N GLU A 153 0.68 7.62 5.54
CA GLU A 153 1.26 8.95 5.26
C GLU A 153 0.46 9.78 4.25
N GLY A 154 -0.83 9.46 4.06
CA GLY A 154 -1.72 10.21 3.18
C GLY A 154 -1.65 9.82 1.69
N ASP A 155 -0.92 8.76 1.32
CA ASP A 155 -0.79 8.28 -0.07
C ASP A 155 -2.15 8.11 -0.80
N GLN A 156 -3.10 7.38 -0.20
CA GLN A 156 -4.43 7.17 -0.75
C GLN A 156 -5.27 8.45 -0.71
N THR A 157 -5.04 9.28 0.30
CA THR A 157 -5.73 10.57 0.40
C THR A 157 -5.33 11.48 -0.75
N ALA A 158 -4.04 11.58 -1.06
CA ALA A 158 -3.54 12.34 -2.19
C ALA A 158 -4.09 11.80 -3.52
N ASN A 159 -4.05 10.47 -3.74
CA ASN A 159 -4.55 9.87 -4.96
C ASN A 159 -6.07 10.07 -5.16
N GLN A 160 -6.86 9.97 -4.09
CA GLN A 160 -8.29 10.24 -4.15
C GLN A 160 -8.55 11.71 -4.52
N VAL A 161 -7.84 12.65 -3.87
CA VAL A 161 -7.95 14.09 -4.16
C VAL A 161 -7.57 14.40 -5.61
N CYS A 162 -6.42 13.89 -6.08
CA CYS A 162 -6.03 14.01 -7.48
C CYS A 162 -7.12 13.46 -8.41
N GLY A 163 -7.69 12.31 -8.09
CA GLY A 163 -8.71 11.65 -8.88
C GLY A 163 -9.95 12.50 -9.09
N TRP A 164 -10.53 13.11 -8.05
CA TRP A 164 -11.70 13.97 -8.23
C TRP A 164 -11.37 15.37 -8.73
N THR A 165 -10.15 15.88 -8.50
CA THR A 165 -9.73 17.23 -8.94
C THR A 165 -9.30 17.26 -10.41
N SER A 166 -8.60 16.21 -10.87
CA SER A 166 -7.93 16.19 -12.18
C SER A 166 -8.33 15.02 -13.08
N ALA A 167 -9.20 14.12 -12.61
CA ALA A 167 -9.55 12.84 -13.25
C ALA A 167 -8.41 11.81 -13.31
N TYR A 168 -7.23 12.13 -12.77
CA TYR A 168 -6.06 11.24 -12.73
C TYR A 168 -5.52 11.09 -11.31
N PRO A 169 -4.84 9.99 -10.97
CA PRO A 169 -4.12 9.86 -9.71
C PRO A 169 -2.88 10.78 -9.67
N ALA A 170 -2.00 10.61 -8.67
CA ALA A 170 -0.71 11.28 -8.65
C ALA A 170 0.11 10.97 -9.93
N ARG A 171 1.22 11.70 -10.15
CA ARG A 171 2.02 11.69 -11.40
C ARG A 171 1.27 12.30 -12.59
N ALA A 172 0.78 13.52 -12.37
CA ALA A 172 0.13 14.32 -13.40
C ALA A 172 0.89 15.64 -13.62
N ARG A 173 0.94 16.09 -14.87
CA ARG A 173 1.52 17.36 -15.32
C ARG A 173 0.40 18.33 -15.70
N PHE A 174 0.60 19.61 -15.41
CA PHE A 174 -0.37 20.69 -15.69
C PHE A 174 0.15 21.81 -16.61
N SER A 175 1.39 21.70 -17.12
CA SER A 175 2.04 22.75 -17.92
C SER A 175 1.33 23.09 -19.23
N SER A 176 0.52 22.17 -19.77
CA SER A 176 -0.22 22.35 -21.03
C SER A 176 -1.58 23.05 -20.84
N GLY A 177 -1.91 23.51 -19.62
CA GLY A 177 -3.21 24.11 -19.28
C GLY A 177 -4.34 23.09 -19.04
N PHE A 178 -4.04 21.81 -19.11
CA PHE A 178 -4.93 20.69 -18.77
C PHE A 178 -4.11 19.56 -18.14
N PRO A 179 -4.72 18.65 -17.34
CA PRO A 179 -4.00 17.56 -16.72
C PRO A 179 -3.60 16.50 -17.75
N GLU A 180 -2.32 16.15 -17.74
CA GLU A 180 -1.75 15.03 -18.48
C GLU A 180 -1.22 14.01 -17.49
N TYR A 181 -1.58 12.74 -17.69
CA TYR A 181 -1.17 11.65 -16.80
C TYR A 181 -0.33 10.64 -17.55
N ASP A 182 0.84 10.38 -17.00
CA ASP A 182 1.71 9.28 -17.39
C ASP A 182 2.53 8.88 -16.16
N PRO A 183 2.30 7.67 -15.61
CA PRO A 183 2.93 7.25 -14.36
C PRO A 183 4.42 6.95 -14.52
N PHE A 184 4.96 6.88 -15.73
CA PHE A 184 6.38 6.64 -15.99
C PHE A 184 7.11 7.94 -16.32
N LEU A 185 6.51 8.77 -17.17
CA LEU A 185 7.11 10.06 -17.57
C LEU A 185 7.13 11.05 -16.40
N TYR A 186 6.07 11.09 -15.59
CA TYR A 186 5.95 12.02 -14.46
C TYR A 186 6.29 11.38 -13.11
N ASP A 187 7.15 10.37 -13.10
CA ASP A 187 7.78 9.90 -11.88
C ASP A 187 8.85 10.91 -11.43
N SER A 188 8.72 11.42 -10.20
CA SER A 188 9.60 12.48 -9.71
C SER A 188 11.07 12.08 -9.66
N ASN A 189 11.38 10.80 -9.38
CA ASN A 189 12.78 10.36 -9.33
C ASN A 189 13.37 10.26 -10.74
N VAL A 190 12.59 9.81 -11.72
CA VAL A 190 12.98 9.78 -13.14
C VAL A 190 13.21 11.20 -13.66
N MET A 191 12.28 12.12 -13.41
CA MET A 191 12.41 13.52 -13.82
C MET A 191 13.66 14.19 -13.22
N LEU A 192 13.94 13.94 -11.93
CA LEU A 192 15.15 14.43 -11.28
C LEU A 192 16.42 13.84 -11.90
N ALA A 193 16.45 12.52 -12.13
CA ALA A 193 17.60 11.83 -12.71
C ALA A 193 17.90 12.28 -14.15
N ASN A 194 16.87 12.63 -14.91
CA ASN A 194 16.98 13.11 -16.29
C ASN A 194 17.27 14.62 -16.39
N GLY A 195 17.26 15.36 -15.27
CA GLY A 195 17.44 16.82 -15.28
C GLY A 195 16.26 17.58 -15.90
N GLU A 196 15.06 17.02 -15.83
CA GLU A 196 13.84 17.61 -16.39
C GLU A 196 13.22 18.68 -15.46
N ALA A 197 13.55 18.63 -14.17
CA ALA A 197 13.07 19.57 -13.17
C ALA A 197 14.09 20.70 -12.92
N ASP A 198 13.57 21.90 -12.65
CA ASP A 198 14.32 23.10 -12.25
C ASP A 198 14.16 23.43 -10.75
N VAL A 199 13.08 22.96 -10.12
CA VAL A 199 12.79 23.10 -8.69
C VAL A 199 12.17 21.83 -8.11
N LEU A 200 12.50 21.51 -6.87
CA LEU A 200 11.86 20.44 -6.10
C LEU A 200 11.02 21.02 -4.96
N VAL A 201 9.72 20.71 -4.93
CA VAL A 201 8.85 20.99 -3.79
C VAL A 201 8.50 19.68 -3.09
N TRP A 202 8.98 19.52 -1.85
CA TRP A 202 8.75 18.32 -1.04
C TRP A 202 7.71 18.60 0.06
N VAL A 203 6.61 17.83 0.05
CA VAL A 203 5.51 17.99 1.01
C VAL A 203 5.35 16.70 1.84
N GLN A 204 5.62 16.76 3.15
CA GLN A 204 5.54 15.58 4.02
C GLN A 204 5.17 15.95 5.47
N ALA A 205 3.88 15.82 5.80
CA ALA A 205 3.34 16.26 7.10
C ALA A 205 3.32 15.17 8.19
N PHE A 206 3.62 13.90 7.84
CA PHE A 206 3.50 12.76 8.76
C PHE A 206 4.85 12.23 9.22
N ASN A 207 5.72 11.88 8.29
CA ASN A 207 6.93 11.10 8.55
C ASN A 207 8.21 11.94 8.42
N VAL A 208 8.90 12.15 9.55
CA VAL A 208 10.16 12.91 9.62
C VAL A 208 11.35 12.19 8.99
N THR A 209 11.24 10.88 8.72
CA THR A 209 12.30 10.10 8.05
C THR A 209 12.10 10.02 6.54
N SER A 210 10.93 10.44 6.04
CA SER A 210 10.64 10.53 4.60
C SER A 210 11.12 11.89 4.09
N VAL A 211 12.44 11.98 3.90
CA VAL A 211 13.18 13.19 3.47
C VAL A 211 13.25 13.28 1.94
N PRO A 212 13.40 14.49 1.36
CA PRO A 212 13.58 14.63 -0.09
C PRO A 212 14.86 13.94 -0.58
N PRO A 213 14.90 13.49 -1.85
CA PRO A 213 16.14 13.02 -2.46
C PRO A 213 17.19 14.14 -2.51
N VAL A 214 18.47 13.78 -2.39
CA VAL A 214 19.58 14.73 -2.50
C VAL A 214 19.73 15.16 -3.96
N THR A 215 19.62 16.46 -4.21
CA THR A 215 19.71 17.06 -5.55
C THR A 215 20.41 18.43 -5.50
N GLU A 216 20.92 18.89 -6.65
CA GLU A 216 21.49 20.24 -6.83
C GLU A 216 20.44 21.30 -7.16
N LEU A 217 19.19 20.89 -7.38
CA LEU A 217 18.10 21.83 -7.64
C LEU A 217 17.71 22.63 -6.39
N PRO A 218 17.27 23.89 -6.57
CA PRO A 218 16.54 24.62 -5.54
C PRO A 218 15.43 23.75 -4.94
N THR A 219 15.48 23.54 -3.63
CA THR A 219 14.59 22.64 -2.91
C THR A 219 13.81 23.37 -1.83
N ILE A 220 12.47 23.31 -1.93
CA ILE A 220 11.53 23.85 -0.96
C ILE A 220 10.90 22.68 -0.21
N VAL A 221 11.02 22.67 1.11
CA VAL A 221 10.44 21.62 1.97
C VAL A 221 9.32 22.19 2.84
N VAL A 222 8.11 21.69 2.66
CA VAL A 222 6.94 21.94 3.51
C VAL A 222 6.63 20.66 4.28
N ALA A 223 7.23 20.51 5.46
CA ALA A 223 7.21 19.21 6.15
C ALA A 223 7.07 19.33 7.67
N ARG A 224 6.79 18.19 8.30
CA ARG A 224 6.68 18.07 9.76
C ARG A 224 7.95 18.59 10.44
N SER A 225 7.78 19.35 11.52
CA SER A 225 8.91 19.80 12.34
C SER A 225 9.72 18.61 12.89
N GLY A 226 11.05 18.76 12.93
CA GLY A 226 11.96 17.71 13.38
C GLY A 226 12.50 16.78 12.29
N MET A 227 12.22 17.06 11.01
CA MET A 227 12.89 16.43 9.88
C MET A 227 14.39 16.81 9.87
N VAL A 228 15.25 15.83 9.62
CA VAL A 228 16.72 16.00 9.54
C VAL A 228 17.14 15.70 8.11
N PHE A 229 17.90 16.60 7.50
CA PHE A 229 18.26 16.52 6.08
C PHE A 229 19.74 16.21 5.89
N ASP A 230 20.06 15.35 4.93
CA ASP A 230 21.43 15.10 4.49
C ASP A 230 22.01 16.35 3.80
N LYS A 231 21.21 17.01 2.95
CA LYS A 231 21.49 18.31 2.35
C LYS A 231 20.40 19.29 2.78
N GLN A 232 20.80 20.44 3.34
CA GLN A 232 19.84 21.46 3.77
C GLN A 232 19.08 22.00 2.55
N PRO A 233 17.73 22.08 2.60
CA PRO A 233 16.94 22.71 1.55
C PRO A 233 17.13 24.23 1.56
N ASP A 234 16.91 24.88 0.42
CA ASP A 234 16.97 26.33 0.29
C ASP A 234 15.89 27.02 1.13
N VAL A 235 14.72 26.38 1.25
CA VAL A 235 13.62 26.84 2.11
C VAL A 235 13.04 25.66 2.87
N PHE A 236 12.94 25.79 4.20
CA PHE A 236 12.20 24.86 5.05
C PHE A 236 11.08 25.57 5.80
N ILE A 237 9.84 25.13 5.57
CA ILE A 237 8.64 25.63 6.23
C ILE A 237 8.06 24.52 7.10
N PRO A 238 8.22 24.58 8.44
CA PRO A 238 7.67 23.57 9.32
C PRO A 238 6.14 23.69 9.41
N VAL A 239 5.45 22.56 9.24
CA VAL A 239 3.98 22.48 9.35
C VAL A 239 3.55 21.54 10.47
N GLY A 240 2.33 21.77 10.97
CA GLY A 240 1.68 20.86 11.91
C GLY A 240 1.27 19.54 11.25
N THR A 241 1.24 18.45 12.03
CA THR A 241 0.78 17.14 11.55
C THR A 241 -0.75 17.05 11.62
N PRO A 242 -1.44 16.73 10.51
CA PRO A 242 -2.90 16.52 10.52
C PRO A 242 -3.26 15.34 11.43
N GLY A 243 -4.29 15.52 12.25
CA GLY A 243 -4.69 14.53 13.26
C GLY A 243 -3.97 14.66 14.60
N ILE A 244 -3.02 15.60 14.72
CA ILE A 244 -2.34 15.94 15.98
C ILE A 244 -2.44 17.45 16.20
N ASP A 245 -1.87 18.24 15.30
CA ASP A 245 -1.68 19.69 15.46
C ASP A 245 -2.78 20.51 14.77
N HIS A 246 -3.44 19.92 13.78
CA HIS A 246 -4.64 20.49 13.17
C HIS A 246 -5.58 19.39 12.70
N ALA A 247 -6.82 19.78 12.43
CA ALA A 247 -7.82 18.86 11.94
C ALA A 247 -7.63 18.64 10.43
N GLY A 248 -8.03 17.48 9.90
CA GLY A 248 -8.01 17.18 8.47
C GLY A 248 -8.92 16.02 8.08
N HIS A 249 -8.73 15.50 6.88
CA HIS A 249 -9.35 14.25 6.42
C HIS A 249 -8.26 13.32 5.88
N ALA A 250 -8.44 12.03 6.09
CA ALA A 250 -7.60 11.00 5.48
C ALA A 250 -8.45 9.82 5.06
N TYR A 251 -8.14 9.22 3.92
CA TYR A 251 -8.71 7.95 3.51
C TYR A 251 -8.08 6.81 4.30
N ARG A 252 -8.93 5.93 4.82
CA ARG A 252 -8.52 4.72 5.53
C ARG A 252 -7.76 3.78 4.59
N LEU A 253 -7.02 2.83 5.17
CA LEU A 253 -6.23 1.81 4.48
C LEU A 253 -6.97 1.03 3.38
N ASP A 254 -8.29 0.89 3.46
CA ASP A 254 -9.12 0.23 2.45
C ASP A 254 -9.55 1.16 1.30
N ASN A 255 -9.12 2.42 1.31
CA ASN A 255 -9.40 3.46 0.33
C ASN A 255 -10.90 3.81 0.15
N VAL A 256 -11.79 3.29 1.00
CA VAL A 256 -13.24 3.50 0.88
C VAL A 256 -13.73 4.65 1.77
N VAL A 257 -13.24 4.72 3.01
CA VAL A 257 -13.80 5.61 4.02
C VAL A 257 -12.87 6.79 4.28
N ALA A 258 -13.38 8.00 4.04
CA ALA A 258 -12.76 9.23 4.54
C ALA A 258 -13.01 9.36 6.05
N ILE A 259 -11.93 9.46 6.82
CA ILE A 259 -11.95 9.64 8.27
C ILE A 259 -11.65 11.09 8.59
N ARG A 260 -12.46 11.68 9.47
CA ARG A 260 -12.18 12.98 10.07
C ARG A 260 -11.04 12.87 11.08
N LEU A 261 -9.92 13.50 10.79
CA LEU A 261 -8.81 13.67 11.71
C LEU A 261 -9.10 14.84 12.65
N LYS A 262 -8.99 14.61 13.97
CA LYS A 262 -9.22 15.64 14.99
C LYS A 262 -7.91 16.35 15.33
N LYS A 263 -8.02 17.61 15.74
CA LYS A 263 -6.91 18.32 16.40
C LYS A 263 -6.81 17.83 17.85
N LEU A 264 -5.61 17.47 18.29
CA LEU A 264 -5.34 16.97 19.65
C LEU A 264 -4.57 17.98 20.50
N ARG A 265 -3.85 18.91 19.88
CA ARG A 265 -3.10 19.96 20.57
C ARG A 265 -2.91 21.21 19.71
N GLU A 266 -2.49 22.30 20.35
CA GLU A 266 -2.01 23.53 19.70
C GLU A 266 -0.48 23.46 19.53
N SER A 267 0.02 23.56 18.30
CA SER A 267 1.46 23.58 18.01
C SER A 267 2.02 24.97 17.69
N GLY A 268 1.15 25.92 17.33
CA GLY A 268 1.55 27.22 16.76
C GLY A 268 2.09 27.14 15.32
N LEU A 269 2.17 25.94 14.73
CA LEU A 269 2.58 25.74 13.34
C LEU A 269 1.38 25.86 12.40
N PRO A 270 1.55 26.41 11.19
CA PRO A 270 0.51 26.45 10.18
C PRO A 270 0.16 25.02 9.70
N SER A 271 -1.03 24.84 9.14
CA SER A 271 -1.34 23.61 8.42
C SER A 271 -0.62 23.57 7.07
N THR A 272 -0.46 22.37 6.50
CA THR A 272 0.08 22.23 5.13
C THR A 272 -0.73 23.04 4.12
N ALA A 273 -2.05 23.07 4.27
CA ALA A 273 -2.93 23.83 3.37
C ALA A 273 -2.71 25.34 3.48
N ASP A 274 -2.54 25.88 4.69
CA ASP A 274 -2.30 27.32 4.88
C ASP A 274 -1.01 27.76 4.17
N VAL A 275 0.05 26.96 4.28
CA VAL A 275 1.33 27.23 3.61
C VAL A 275 1.19 27.17 2.09
N LEU A 276 0.59 26.10 1.56
CA LEU A 276 0.45 25.94 0.11
C LEU A 276 -0.47 27.02 -0.51
N ASN A 277 -1.55 27.40 0.17
CA ASN A 277 -2.41 28.50 -0.27
C ASN A 277 -1.69 29.85 -0.25
N ALA A 278 -0.84 30.10 0.76
CA ALA A 278 -0.06 31.32 0.83
C ALA A 278 0.99 31.41 -0.29
N ILE A 279 1.59 30.27 -0.66
CA ILE A 279 2.48 30.17 -1.83
C ILE A 279 1.70 30.45 -3.11
N GLU A 280 0.54 29.80 -3.31
CA GLU A 280 -0.31 30.01 -4.49
C GLU A 280 -0.72 31.48 -4.65
N GLN A 281 -1.11 32.16 -3.57
CA GLN A 281 -1.51 33.57 -3.61
C GLN A 281 -0.37 34.54 -3.93
N ALA A 282 0.88 34.12 -3.77
CA ALA A 282 2.06 34.94 -4.04
C ALA A 282 2.61 34.76 -5.47
N LEU A 283 2.12 33.77 -6.22
CA LEU A 283 2.45 33.51 -7.63
C LEU A 283 1.58 34.36 -8.57
#